data_AF-A0A2N5TE74-F1
#
_entry.id   AF-A0A2N5TE74-F1
#
_cell.length_a   1.000
_cell.length_b   1.000
_cell.length_c   1.000
_cell.angle_alpha   90.00
_cell.angle_beta   90.00
_cell.angle_gamma   90.00
#
_symmetry.space_group_name_H-M   'P 1'
#
loop_
_entity.id
_entity.type
_entity.pdbx_description
1 polymer ?
#
loop_
_entity_poly.entity_id
_entity_poly.type
_entity_poly.pdbx_seq_one_letter_code
_entity_poly.pdbx_strand_id
1 'polypeptide(L)'
;MERLQIGDSSHKSNSNDDHTHRVNVEATKTKEFTFSTGLKKSLEKLPDDYRKDTFPPGYKDDPTARKALVSKVRNLQKRVRLSMRKKLLQNIINATGDTIEDAVVPDLHMLMNSIIRFLHSDEVSMTKDEVEEKNTPLYCVRIGYMQLQTLHHLLKKPSFKQVSQWDLIDKKIHQLKTRDTDYRAAWGKAIISRDQLIFGHKKTFGKLNKGDIRLPNKNDVQAKLQEIHRKQAQVQASHASISTRRSHAVGHS
;
A
#
# COMPACT_ATOMS: atom_id res chain seq x y z
N MET A 1 4.88 70.67 -4.45
CA MET A 1 3.91 71.47 -5.22
C MET A 1 3.95 70.99 -6.65
N GLU A 2 2.77 70.94 -7.27
CA GLU A 2 2.49 70.87 -8.70
C GLU A 2 2.97 69.71 -9.59
N ARG A 3 1.92 69.10 -10.17
CA ARG A 3 1.79 68.25 -11.34
C ARG A 3 2.65 68.67 -12.53
N LEU A 4 3.02 67.70 -13.37
CA LEU A 4 2.61 67.77 -14.77
C LEU A 4 2.48 66.35 -15.36
N GLN A 5 1.25 66.03 -15.75
CA GLN A 5 0.93 64.96 -16.68
C GLN A 5 1.32 65.41 -18.09
N ILE A 6 1.90 64.51 -18.87
CA ILE A 6 1.72 64.49 -20.33
C ILE A 6 1.12 63.11 -20.65
N GLY A 7 -0.19 63.09 -20.85
CA GLY A 7 -0.79 62.20 -21.83
C GLY A 7 -0.49 62.74 -23.24
N ASP A 8 -0.76 62.07 -24.34
CA ASP A 8 -1.54 60.87 -24.57
C ASP A 8 -1.33 60.50 -26.05
N SER A 9 -1.87 59.34 -26.43
CA SER A 9 -2.37 59.04 -27.78
C SER A 9 -1.43 58.34 -28.76
N SER A 10 -1.65 57.04 -28.94
CA SER A 10 -2.46 56.55 -30.07
C SER A 10 -2.76 55.06 -29.87
N HIS A 11 -3.94 54.70 -29.38
CA HIS A 11 -5.12 54.28 -30.16
C HIS A 11 -4.98 52.96 -30.94
N LYS A 12 -5.61 51.90 -30.41
CA LYS A 12 -6.72 51.14 -31.02
C LYS A 12 -7.15 50.01 -30.06
N SER A 13 -8.24 50.16 -29.31
CA SER A 13 -9.59 49.62 -29.61
C SER A 13 -9.60 48.21 -30.22
N ASN A 14 -10.04 47.19 -29.47
CA ASN A 14 -11.45 46.81 -29.45
C ASN A 14 -11.76 45.70 -28.43
N SER A 15 -12.89 45.89 -27.74
CA SER A 15 -13.87 44.93 -27.23
C SER A 15 -13.51 43.44 -27.10
N ASN A 16 -13.64 42.92 -25.88
CA ASN A 16 -14.40 41.69 -25.68
C ASN A 16 -15.05 41.69 -24.29
N ASP A 17 -16.37 41.68 -24.35
CA ASP A 17 -17.30 41.46 -23.25
C ASP A 17 -17.06 40.15 -22.52
N ASP A 18 -17.30 40.24 -21.22
CA ASP A 18 -18.07 39.30 -20.41
C ASP A 18 -18.05 37.83 -20.86
N HIS A 19 -17.15 37.05 -20.27
CA HIS A 19 -17.50 35.69 -19.87
C HIS A 19 -16.60 35.18 -18.74
N THR A 20 -17.25 34.68 -17.70
CA THR A 20 -16.79 33.62 -16.79
C THR A 20 -15.70 33.95 -15.76
N HIS A 21 -16.12 34.55 -14.63
CA HIS A 21 -15.58 34.15 -13.32
C HIS A 21 -16.71 33.93 -12.30
N ARG A 22 -17.50 32.90 -12.57
CA ARG A 22 -18.26 32.17 -11.55
C ARG A 22 -17.78 30.73 -11.56
N VAL A 23 -16.53 30.51 -11.14
CA VAL A 23 -16.02 29.17 -10.92
C VAL A 23 -16.71 28.64 -9.68
N ASN A 24 -17.60 27.72 -9.95
CA ASN A 24 -18.43 26.94 -9.05
C ASN A 24 -17.66 26.54 -7.77
N VAL A 25 -18.04 27.16 -6.65
CA VAL A 25 -17.64 26.76 -5.28
C VAL A 25 -18.41 25.48 -4.92
N GLU A 26 -18.14 24.42 -5.67
CA GLU A 26 -18.74 23.10 -5.48
C GLU A 26 -17.67 22.00 -5.39
N ALA A 27 -16.43 22.41 -5.10
CA ALA A 27 -15.36 21.54 -4.67
C ALA A 27 -15.26 21.56 -3.14
N THR A 28 -16.19 20.93 -2.40
CA THR A 28 -15.98 20.55 -0.98
C THR A 28 -17.13 19.72 -0.39
N LYS A 29 -17.66 18.71 -1.11
CA LYS A 29 -18.55 17.70 -0.47
C LYS A 29 -18.28 16.27 -0.91
N THR A 30 -17.03 15.92 -1.21
CA THR A 30 -16.61 14.53 -0.96
C THR A 30 -16.50 14.43 0.55
N LYS A 31 -17.51 13.84 1.21
CA LYS A 31 -17.44 13.48 2.63
C LYS A 31 -16.17 12.66 2.80
N GLU A 32 -15.08 13.30 3.21
CA GLU A 32 -13.89 12.59 3.64
C GLU A 32 -14.39 11.63 4.70
N PHE A 33 -14.27 10.34 4.40
CA PHE A 33 -14.42 9.27 5.36
C PHE A 33 -13.27 9.46 6.34
N THR A 34 -13.42 10.43 7.25
CA THR A 34 -12.39 10.75 8.22
C THR A 34 -12.12 9.45 8.98
N PHE A 35 -10.85 9.09 9.11
CA PHE A 35 -10.41 7.88 9.78
C PHE A 35 -11.08 7.68 11.16
N SER A 36 -11.44 8.80 11.81
CA SER A 36 -12.30 8.86 13.00
C SER A 36 -13.68 8.21 12.85
N THR A 37 -14.39 8.52 11.77
CA THR A 37 -15.74 8.04 11.48
C THR A 37 -15.71 6.56 11.11
N GLY A 38 -14.69 6.14 10.35
CA GLY A 38 -14.45 4.73 10.05
C GLY A 38 -14.17 3.90 11.30
N LEU A 39 -13.30 4.39 12.18
CA LEU A 39 -12.96 3.72 13.43
C LEU A 39 -14.18 3.55 14.34
N LYS A 40 -15.00 4.59 14.52
CA LYS A 40 -16.22 4.49 15.32
C LYS A 40 -17.18 3.42 14.79
N LYS A 41 -17.44 3.42 13.48
CA LYS A 41 -18.27 2.41 12.82
C LYS A 41 -17.71 0.98 12.99
N SER A 42 -16.39 0.82 12.98
CA SER A 42 -15.78 -0.50 13.21
C SER A 42 -15.90 -0.96 14.66
N LEU A 43 -15.76 -0.04 15.63
CA LEU A 43 -15.94 -0.35 17.05
C LEU A 43 -17.40 -0.72 17.36
N GLU A 44 -18.37 -0.05 16.72
CA GLU A 44 -19.80 -0.35 16.88
C GLU A 44 -20.21 -1.71 16.33
N LYS A 45 -19.43 -2.28 15.41
CA LYS A 45 -19.66 -3.62 14.83
C LYS A 45 -19.10 -4.77 15.68
N LEU A 46 -18.37 -4.48 16.76
CA LEU A 46 -17.87 -5.53 17.64
C LEU A 46 -19.02 -6.21 18.39
N PRO A 47 -18.88 -7.51 18.73
CA PRO A 47 -19.88 -8.24 19.53
C PRO A 47 -20.26 -7.49 20.81
N ASP A 48 -21.55 -7.53 21.17
CA ASP A 48 -22.09 -6.77 22.31
C ASP A 48 -21.50 -7.21 23.66
N ASP A 49 -21.30 -8.52 23.82
CA ASP A 49 -20.61 -9.15 24.95
C ASP A 49 -19.16 -8.66 25.08
N TYR A 50 -18.40 -8.67 23.97
CA TYR A 50 -17.03 -8.14 23.96
C TYR A 50 -16.98 -6.64 24.32
N ARG A 51 -17.92 -5.84 23.78
CA ARG A 51 -17.99 -4.42 24.12
C ARG A 51 -18.32 -4.19 25.59
N LYS A 52 -19.22 -4.98 26.19
CA LYS A 52 -19.55 -4.87 27.62
C LYS A 52 -18.35 -5.19 28.51
N ASP A 53 -17.53 -6.15 28.13
CA ASP A 53 -16.39 -6.62 28.91
C ASP A 53 -15.14 -5.73 28.73
N THR A 54 -14.90 -5.24 27.51
CA THR A 54 -13.63 -4.58 27.16
C THR A 54 -13.72 -3.05 27.08
N PHE A 55 -14.90 -2.46 26.89
CA PHE A 55 -15.03 -1.00 26.75
C PHE A 55 -15.19 -0.33 28.12
N PRO A 56 -14.76 0.94 28.26
CA PRO A 56 -14.93 1.66 29.52
C PRO A 56 -16.41 1.76 29.92
N PRO A 57 -16.71 1.70 31.24
CA PRO A 57 -18.06 1.93 31.75
C PRO A 57 -18.66 3.23 31.21
N GLY A 58 -19.94 3.21 30.85
CA GLY A 58 -20.62 4.37 30.30
C GLY A 58 -20.35 4.66 28.83
N TYR A 59 -19.60 3.84 28.07
CA TYR A 59 -19.34 4.07 26.64
C TYR A 59 -20.60 4.37 25.79
N LYS A 60 -21.75 3.74 26.10
CA LYS A 60 -23.00 3.96 25.38
C LYS A 60 -23.57 5.38 25.60
N ASP A 61 -23.38 5.93 26.79
CA ASP A 61 -24.12 7.11 27.24
C ASP A 61 -23.21 8.33 27.45
N ASP A 62 -21.92 8.12 27.74
CA ASP A 62 -20.93 9.16 28.02
C ASP A 62 -20.05 9.49 26.78
N PRO A 63 -20.18 10.70 26.19
CA PRO A 63 -19.30 11.18 25.13
C PRO A 63 -17.81 11.19 25.51
N THR A 64 -17.49 11.38 26.80
CA THR A 64 -16.11 11.44 27.31
C THR A 64 -15.46 10.06 27.27
N ALA A 65 -16.12 9.03 27.81
CA ALA A 65 -15.70 7.64 27.70
C ALA A 65 -15.48 7.21 26.22
N ARG A 66 -16.38 7.60 25.31
CA ARG A 66 -16.19 7.36 23.87
C ARG A 66 -14.94 8.02 23.30
N LYS A 67 -14.71 9.29 23.64
CA LYS A 67 -13.53 10.05 23.18
C LYS A 67 -12.23 9.42 23.72
N ALA A 68 -12.23 9.00 24.98
CA ALA A 68 -11.09 8.35 25.62
C ALA A 68 -10.73 7.02 24.92
N LEU A 69 -11.73 6.16 24.65
CA LEU A 69 -11.52 4.90 23.92
C LEU A 69 -10.96 5.16 22.52
N VAL A 70 -11.57 6.07 21.76
CA VAL A 70 -11.11 6.42 20.40
C VAL A 70 -9.67 6.94 20.44
N SER A 71 -9.30 7.75 21.44
CA SER A 71 -7.93 8.23 21.63
C SER A 71 -6.96 7.08 21.90
N LYS A 72 -7.32 6.15 22.80
CA LYS A 72 -6.52 4.97 23.12
C LYS A 72 -6.28 4.09 21.89
N VAL A 73 -7.32 3.83 21.09
CA VAL A 73 -7.19 3.04 19.85
C VAL A 73 -6.30 3.75 18.83
N ARG A 74 -6.44 5.08 18.64
CA ARG A 74 -5.56 5.85 17.75
C ARG A 74 -4.11 5.79 18.19
N ASN A 75 -3.85 5.91 19.49
CA ASN A 75 -2.49 5.80 20.03
C ASN A 75 -1.91 4.40 19.80
N LEU A 76 -2.70 3.34 20.00
CA LEU A 76 -2.29 1.98 19.68
C LEU A 76 -1.96 1.82 18.20
N GLN A 77 -2.85 2.27 17.30
CA GLN A 77 -2.62 2.22 15.86
C GLN A 77 -1.37 3.00 15.44
N LYS A 78 -1.14 4.19 16.03
CA LYS A 78 0.08 4.98 15.78
C LYS A 78 1.33 4.21 16.20
N ARG A 79 1.32 3.57 17.37
CA ARG A 79 2.44 2.74 17.85
C ARG A 79 2.70 1.54 16.92
N VAL A 80 1.66 0.79 16.57
CA VAL A 80 1.78 -0.36 15.66
C VAL A 80 2.31 0.08 14.29
N ARG A 81 1.78 1.16 13.73
CA ARG A 81 2.28 1.74 12.46
C ARG A 81 3.75 2.14 12.56
N LEU A 82 4.17 2.78 13.65
CA LEU A 82 5.56 3.16 13.84
C LEU A 82 6.48 1.93 13.93
N SER A 83 6.10 0.92 14.71
CA SER A 83 6.85 -0.33 14.83
C SER A 83 6.92 -1.09 13.50
N MET A 84 5.80 -1.16 12.77
CA MET A 84 5.74 -1.80 11.46
C MET A 84 6.64 -1.06 10.45
N ARG A 85 6.65 0.28 10.45
CA ARG A 85 7.58 1.06 9.61
C ARG A 85 9.03 0.72 9.93
N LYS A 86 9.40 0.62 11.21
CA LYS A 86 10.76 0.23 11.62
C LYS A 86 11.12 -1.16 11.11
N LYS A 87 10.19 -2.13 11.18
CA LYS A 87 10.39 -3.48 10.62
C LYS A 87 10.53 -3.47 9.10
N LEU A 88 9.67 -2.76 8.38
CA LEU A 88 9.74 -2.62 6.92
C LEU A 88 11.03 -1.94 6.44
N LEU A 89 11.66 -1.12 7.29
CA LEU A 89 12.94 -0.45 7.03
C LEU A 89 14.08 -1.06 7.85
N GLN A 90 13.96 -2.33 8.23
CA GLN A 90 15.00 -3.05 8.97
C GLN A 90 16.33 -2.99 8.20
N ASN A 91 17.41 -2.63 8.90
CA ASN A 91 18.75 -2.41 8.36
C ASN A 91 18.85 -1.33 7.26
N ILE A 92 17.82 -0.49 7.10
CA ILE A 92 17.83 0.67 6.22
C ILE A 92 17.91 1.97 7.03
N ILE A 93 17.16 2.07 8.14
CA ILE A 93 17.23 3.21 9.06
C ILE A 93 17.54 2.76 10.49
N ASN A 94 18.21 3.62 11.25
CA ASN A 94 18.45 3.42 12.67
C ASN A 94 17.29 3.95 13.54
N ALA A 95 17.47 3.95 14.87
CA ALA A 95 16.46 4.44 15.81
C ALA A 95 16.20 5.96 15.72
N THR A 96 17.19 6.75 15.29
CA THR A 96 17.08 8.20 15.09
C THR A 96 16.45 8.57 13.75
N GLY A 97 16.41 7.62 12.80
CA GLY A 97 15.83 7.80 11.47
C GLY A 97 16.85 8.03 10.36
N ASP A 98 18.14 7.98 10.68
CA ASP A 98 19.24 8.11 9.72
C ASP A 98 19.46 6.80 8.96
N THR A 99 19.96 6.90 7.72
CA THR A 99 20.22 5.72 6.89
C THR A 99 21.43 4.94 7.39
N ILE A 100 21.34 3.61 7.33
CA ILE A 100 22.44 2.71 7.68
C ILE A 100 23.01 2.15 6.38
N GLU A 101 24.15 2.65 5.92
CA GLU A 101 24.68 2.28 4.59
C GLU A 101 25.38 0.90 4.57
N ASP A 102 25.87 0.43 5.72
CA ASP A 102 26.74 -0.76 5.82
C ASP A 102 26.03 -2.02 6.33
N ALA A 103 24.77 -1.92 6.74
CA ALA A 103 24.00 -3.09 7.16
C ALA A 103 23.34 -3.77 5.95
N VAL A 104 23.40 -5.11 5.92
CA VAL A 104 22.73 -5.91 4.88
C VAL A 104 21.23 -5.75 5.00
N VAL A 105 20.58 -5.33 3.91
CA VAL A 105 19.12 -5.22 3.87
C VAL A 105 18.53 -6.63 3.80
N PRO A 106 17.55 -6.98 4.65
CA PRO A 106 16.93 -8.30 4.60
C PRO A 106 16.21 -8.52 3.28
N ASP A 107 16.33 -9.73 2.73
CA ASP A 107 15.45 -10.16 1.64
C ASP A 107 14.01 -10.33 2.14
N LEU A 108 13.08 -10.48 1.20
CA LEU A 108 11.65 -10.58 1.52
C LEU A 108 11.31 -11.71 2.49
N HIS A 109 11.97 -12.86 2.38
CA HIS A 109 11.71 -14.01 3.25
C HIS A 109 12.16 -13.73 4.68
N MET A 110 13.36 -13.17 4.86
CA MET A 110 13.86 -12.72 6.17
C MET A 110 12.94 -11.66 6.78
N LEU A 111 12.48 -10.70 5.97
CA LEU A 111 11.57 -9.65 6.42
C LEU A 111 10.21 -10.21 6.84
N MET A 112 9.61 -11.10 6.04
CA MET A 112 8.33 -11.74 6.35
C MET A 112 8.38 -12.46 7.70
N ASN A 113 9.43 -13.24 7.94
CA ASN A 113 9.63 -13.97 9.19
C ASN A 113 9.81 -13.02 10.38
N SER A 114 10.58 -11.93 10.20
CA SER A 114 10.76 -10.87 11.22
C SER A 114 9.43 -10.20 11.60
N ILE A 115 8.56 -9.96 10.61
CA ILE A 115 7.24 -9.34 10.82
C ILE A 115 6.26 -10.31 11.47
N ILE A 116 6.21 -11.57 11.06
CA ILE A 116 5.32 -12.58 11.69
C ILE A 116 5.66 -12.69 13.18
N ARG A 117 6.93 -12.88 13.52
CA ARG A 117 7.37 -12.97 14.92
C ARG A 117 7.07 -11.69 15.71
N PHE A 118 7.13 -10.54 15.07
CA PHE A 118 6.76 -9.27 15.70
C PHE A 118 5.25 -9.17 15.97
N LEU A 119 4.40 -9.64 15.06
CA LEU A 119 2.95 -9.60 15.22
C LEU A 119 2.43 -10.64 16.22
N HIS A 120 3.20 -11.70 16.45
CA HIS A 120 2.90 -12.81 17.36
C HIS A 120 3.86 -12.85 18.56
N SER A 121 4.38 -11.70 19.02
CA SER A 121 5.39 -11.64 20.09
C SER A 121 4.95 -12.23 21.42
N ASP A 122 3.63 -12.35 21.61
CA ASP A 122 3.00 -12.82 22.84
C ASP A 122 2.77 -14.35 22.82
N GLU A 123 2.92 -15.00 21.66
CA GLU A 123 2.92 -16.46 21.53
C GLU A 123 4.32 -16.98 21.91
N VAL A 124 4.39 -17.79 22.99
CA VAL A 124 5.64 -18.38 23.49
C VAL A 124 6.35 -19.13 22.35
N SER A 125 7.46 -18.57 21.88
CA SER A 125 8.37 -19.12 20.87
C SER A 125 7.69 -19.85 19.70
N MET A 126 7.16 -19.09 18.73
CA MET A 126 6.76 -19.64 17.44
C MET A 126 7.87 -20.51 16.82
N THR A 127 7.54 -21.76 16.52
CA THR A 127 8.38 -22.70 15.79
C THR A 127 8.64 -22.23 14.36
N LYS A 128 9.58 -22.87 13.67
CA LYS A 128 9.84 -22.56 12.26
C LYS A 128 8.64 -22.91 11.38
N ASP A 129 8.00 -24.04 11.64
CA ASP A 129 6.90 -24.56 10.83
C ASP A 129 5.65 -23.69 10.96
N GLU A 130 5.33 -23.18 12.15
CA GLU A 130 4.22 -22.23 12.36
C GLU A 130 4.42 -20.89 11.65
N VAL A 131 5.67 -20.43 11.55
CA VAL A 131 6.00 -19.22 10.77
C VAL A 131 5.83 -19.49 9.28
N GLU A 132 6.25 -20.66 8.81
CA GLU A 132 6.16 -21.06 7.41
C GLU A 132 4.71 -21.26 6.97
N GLU A 133 3.85 -21.82 7.82
CA GLU A 133 2.40 -21.94 7.55
C GLU A 133 1.73 -20.57 7.32
N LYS A 134 2.15 -19.56 8.09
CA LYS A 134 1.63 -18.18 7.93
C LYS A 134 2.19 -17.47 6.69
N ASN A 135 3.24 -18.00 6.04
CA ASN A 135 3.86 -17.44 4.84
C ASN A 135 3.07 -17.73 3.55
N THR A 136 1.82 -17.28 3.49
CA THR A 136 1.01 -17.40 2.27
C THR A 136 1.56 -16.52 1.12
N PRO A 137 1.33 -16.88 -0.16
CA PRO A 137 1.71 -16.04 -1.30
C PRO A 137 1.10 -14.62 -1.23
N LEU A 138 -0.12 -14.52 -0.70
CA LEU A 138 -0.78 -13.23 -0.52
C LEU A 138 -0.08 -12.38 0.55
N TYR A 139 0.36 -13.00 1.65
CA TYR A 139 1.13 -12.32 2.68
C TYR A 139 2.47 -11.82 2.12
N CYS A 140 3.17 -12.67 1.36
CA CYS A 140 4.42 -12.32 0.68
C CYS A 140 4.29 -11.05 -0.19
N VAL A 141 3.27 -11.02 -1.06
CA VAL A 141 2.98 -9.85 -1.90
C VAL A 141 2.66 -8.60 -1.07
N ARG A 142 1.92 -8.75 0.04
CA ARG A 142 1.59 -7.61 0.91
C ARG A 142 2.84 -7.04 1.59
N ILE A 143 3.70 -7.88 2.14
CA ILE A 143 4.94 -7.43 2.79
C ILE A 143 5.85 -6.73 1.77
N GLY A 144 6.09 -7.35 0.61
CA GLY A 144 6.94 -6.75 -0.43
C GLY A 144 6.40 -5.41 -0.91
N TYR A 145 5.08 -5.28 -1.11
CA TYR A 145 4.49 -4.00 -1.48
C TYR A 145 4.65 -2.94 -0.37
N MET A 146 4.40 -3.31 0.89
CA MET A 146 4.57 -2.40 2.03
C MET A 146 6.02 -1.93 2.17
N GLN A 147 7.00 -2.82 1.97
CA GLN A 147 8.42 -2.47 2.03
C GLN A 147 8.77 -1.49 0.91
N LEU A 148 8.44 -1.81 -0.35
CA LEU A 148 8.70 -0.94 -1.49
C LEU A 148 8.02 0.42 -1.36
N GLN A 149 6.76 0.45 -0.93
CA GLN A 149 6.00 1.69 -0.75
C GLN A 149 6.57 2.56 0.38
N THR A 150 6.99 1.93 1.47
CA THR A 150 7.61 2.61 2.63
C THR A 150 8.96 3.19 2.25
N LEU A 151 9.80 2.41 1.54
CA LEU A 151 11.11 2.85 1.10
C LEU A 151 11.03 3.95 0.04
N HIS A 152 10.13 3.80 -0.94
CA HIS A 152 9.87 4.84 -1.94
C HIS A 152 9.42 6.15 -1.30
N HIS A 153 8.57 6.06 -0.26
CA HIS A 153 8.14 7.23 0.50
C HIS A 153 9.25 7.83 1.37
N LEU A 154 10.18 7.02 1.89
CA LEU A 154 11.37 7.50 2.61
C LEU A 154 12.31 8.31 1.69
N LEU A 155 12.59 7.78 0.50
CA LEU A 155 13.54 8.37 -0.45
C LEU A 155 13.00 9.63 -1.13
N LYS A 156 11.69 9.70 -1.33
CA LYS A 156 11.02 10.93 -1.77
C LYS A 156 10.85 11.84 -0.56
N LYS A 157 11.87 12.67 -0.29
CA LYS A 157 11.86 13.69 0.78
C LYS A 157 10.45 14.32 0.87
N PRO A 158 9.74 14.19 2.00
CA PRO A 158 8.39 14.71 2.10
C PRO A 158 8.43 16.24 1.98
N SER A 159 7.79 16.79 0.95
CA SER A 159 7.35 18.17 1.01
C SER A 159 6.28 18.28 2.11
N PHE A 160 6.21 19.43 2.77
CA PHE A 160 5.10 19.75 3.66
C PHE A 160 3.79 19.50 2.89
N LYS A 161 2.94 18.57 3.38
CA LYS A 161 1.64 18.10 2.82
C LYS A 161 1.60 16.76 2.04
N GLN A 162 2.63 15.91 2.06
CA GLN A 162 2.46 14.58 1.44
C GLN A 162 1.55 13.61 2.22
N VAL A 163 0.76 12.86 1.45
CA VAL A 163 -0.09 11.74 1.89
C VAL A 163 0.75 10.69 2.63
N SER A 164 0.24 10.14 3.74
CA SER A 164 0.98 9.14 4.52
C SER A 164 1.23 7.88 3.69
N GLN A 165 2.36 7.19 3.92
CA GLN A 165 2.60 5.87 3.33
C GLN A 165 1.44 4.89 3.56
N TRP A 166 0.78 4.99 4.72
CA TRP A 166 -0.34 4.11 5.08
C TRP A 166 -1.57 4.37 4.22
N ASP A 167 -1.87 5.65 3.96
CA ASP A 167 -2.97 6.03 3.08
C ASP A 167 -2.70 5.60 1.63
N LEU A 168 -1.45 5.64 1.18
CA LEU A 168 -1.04 5.11 -0.13
C LEU A 168 -1.25 3.59 -0.22
N ILE A 169 -0.87 2.85 0.84
CA ILE A 169 -1.09 1.41 0.93
C ILE A 169 -2.60 1.09 0.89
N ASP A 170 -3.40 1.76 1.72
CA ASP A 170 -4.84 1.55 1.82
C ASP A 170 -5.55 1.86 0.48
N LYS A 171 -5.16 2.97 -0.17
CA LYS A 171 -5.65 3.33 -1.50
C LYS A 171 -5.36 2.24 -2.52
N LYS A 172 -4.14 1.69 -2.53
CA LYS A 172 -3.78 0.62 -3.47
C LYS A 172 -4.54 -0.66 -3.20
N ILE A 173 -4.72 -1.05 -1.94
CA ILE A 173 -5.53 -2.21 -1.56
C ILE A 173 -6.97 -2.04 -2.06
N HIS A 174 -7.56 -0.85 -1.88
CA HIS A 174 -8.91 -0.56 -2.36
C HIS A 174 -9.01 -0.67 -3.89
N GLN A 175 -8.04 -0.09 -4.62
CA GLN A 175 -7.97 -0.20 -6.08
C GLN A 175 -7.83 -1.65 -6.58
N LEU A 176 -7.12 -2.51 -5.85
CA LEU A 176 -6.95 -3.91 -6.23
C LEU A 176 -8.22 -4.74 -6.02
N LYS A 177 -9.14 -4.31 -5.14
CA LYS A 177 -10.43 -5.00 -4.94
C LYS A 177 -11.34 -4.93 -6.16
N THR A 178 -11.16 -3.93 -7.02
CA THR A 178 -11.97 -3.74 -8.23
C THR A 178 -11.35 -4.39 -9.47
N ARG A 179 -10.29 -5.18 -9.30
CA ARG A 179 -9.54 -5.82 -10.39
C ARG A 179 -9.78 -7.33 -10.38
N ASP A 180 -9.72 -7.93 -11.56
CA ASP A 180 -9.83 -9.37 -11.73
C ASP A 180 -8.64 -10.13 -11.10
N THR A 181 -8.81 -11.44 -10.98
CA THR A 181 -7.84 -12.33 -10.34
C THR A 181 -6.49 -12.34 -11.06
N ASP A 182 -6.49 -12.33 -12.39
CA ASP A 182 -5.26 -12.40 -13.20
C ASP A 182 -4.46 -11.12 -13.09
N TYR A 183 -5.11 -9.96 -13.11
CA TYR A 183 -4.49 -8.66 -12.85
C TYR A 183 -3.88 -8.61 -11.45
N ARG A 184 -4.61 -9.08 -10.43
CA ARG A 184 -4.09 -9.11 -9.04
C ARG A 184 -2.88 -10.04 -8.93
N ALA A 185 -2.91 -11.20 -9.60
CA ALA A 185 -1.78 -12.12 -9.65
C ALA A 185 -0.58 -11.52 -10.39
N ALA A 186 -0.80 -10.87 -11.53
CA ALA A 186 0.22 -10.17 -12.30
C ALA A 186 0.87 -9.05 -11.48
N TRP A 187 0.06 -8.25 -10.78
CA TRP A 187 0.55 -7.22 -9.88
C TRP A 187 1.37 -7.81 -8.74
N GLY A 188 0.91 -8.89 -8.12
CA GLY A 188 1.67 -9.59 -7.09
C GLY A 188 3.03 -10.08 -7.58
N LYS A 189 3.06 -10.75 -8.75
CA LYS A 189 4.32 -11.18 -9.39
C LYS A 189 5.25 -10.01 -9.69
N ALA A 190 4.73 -8.87 -10.14
CA ALA A 190 5.53 -7.69 -10.42
C ALA A 190 6.16 -7.10 -9.15
N ILE A 191 5.45 -7.15 -8.01
CA ILE A 191 5.99 -6.77 -6.69
C ILE A 191 7.14 -7.70 -6.31
N ILE A 192 6.93 -9.01 -6.37
CA ILE A 192 7.96 -10.00 -5.98
C ILE A 192 9.21 -9.87 -6.86
N SER A 193 9.06 -9.74 -8.18
CA SER A 193 10.20 -9.56 -9.08
C SER A 193 10.98 -8.26 -8.79
N ARG A 194 10.28 -7.18 -8.45
CA ARG A 194 10.91 -5.90 -8.09
C ARG A 194 11.66 -6.00 -6.77
N ASP A 195 11.05 -6.64 -5.78
CA ASP A 195 11.66 -6.87 -4.48
C ASP A 195 12.94 -7.71 -4.61
N GLN A 196 12.87 -8.84 -5.31
CA GLN A 196 14.02 -9.71 -5.57
C GLN A 196 15.16 -8.99 -6.29
N LEU A 197 14.85 -8.14 -7.27
CA LEU A 197 15.86 -7.33 -7.97
C LEU A 197 16.61 -6.38 -7.02
N ILE A 198 15.91 -5.79 -6.05
CA ILE A 198 16.49 -4.79 -5.15
C ILE A 198 17.17 -5.46 -3.96
N PHE A 199 16.50 -6.39 -3.28
CA PHE A 199 16.91 -6.94 -1.98
C PHE A 199 17.42 -8.38 -2.04
N GLY A 200 17.15 -9.12 -3.11
CA GLY A 200 17.47 -10.55 -3.22
C GLY A 200 18.97 -10.89 -3.28
N HIS A 201 19.84 -9.89 -3.38
CA HIS A 201 21.28 -10.06 -3.55
C HIS A 201 22.12 -9.80 -2.28
N LYS A 202 21.48 -9.76 -1.10
CA LYS A 202 22.15 -9.56 0.20
C LYS A 202 23.09 -8.33 0.22
N LYS A 203 22.69 -7.27 -0.47
CA LYS A 203 23.43 -6.01 -0.54
C LYS A 203 23.14 -5.15 0.68
N THR A 204 24.11 -4.34 1.08
CA THR A 204 23.89 -3.27 2.07
C THR A 204 23.11 -2.12 1.45
N PHE A 205 22.49 -1.27 2.27
CA PHE A 205 21.69 -0.17 1.74
C PHE A 205 22.52 0.75 0.82
N GLY A 206 23.77 1.05 1.17
CA GLY A 206 24.66 1.91 0.37
C GLY A 206 25.03 1.34 -1.00
N LYS A 207 24.99 0.01 -1.14
CA LYS A 207 25.27 -0.70 -2.39
C LYS A 207 24.03 -0.91 -3.27
N LEU A 208 22.85 -0.51 -2.80
CA LEU A 208 21.62 -0.59 -3.61
C LEU A 208 21.61 0.50 -4.69
N ASN A 209 21.26 0.11 -5.91
CA ASN A 209 20.96 1.07 -6.96
C ASN A 209 19.65 1.80 -6.62
N LYS A 210 19.74 3.03 -6.12
CA LYS A 210 18.55 3.79 -5.72
C LYS A 210 17.61 4.10 -6.89
N GLY A 211 18.11 4.09 -8.13
CA GLY A 211 17.29 4.24 -9.34
C GLY A 211 16.33 3.08 -9.59
N ASP A 212 16.66 1.88 -9.09
CA ASP A 212 15.80 0.70 -9.20
C ASP A 212 14.69 0.67 -8.15
N ILE A 213 14.82 1.49 -7.10
CA ILE A 213 13.86 1.60 -5.99
C ILE A 213 12.64 2.38 -6.48
N ARG A 214 11.68 1.63 -7.02
CA ARG A 214 10.38 2.13 -7.45
C ARG A 214 9.32 1.06 -7.28
N LEU A 215 8.07 1.52 -7.20
CA LEU A 215 6.92 0.62 -7.31
C LEU A 215 6.81 0.05 -8.73
N PRO A 216 6.21 -1.15 -8.90
CA PRO A 216 5.85 -1.64 -10.22
C PRO A 216 4.93 -0.66 -10.95
N ASN A 217 5.28 -0.35 -12.19
CA ASN A 217 4.48 0.48 -13.07
C ASN A 217 3.51 -0.39 -13.89
N LYS A 218 2.71 0.25 -14.75
CA LYS A 218 1.74 -0.46 -15.60
C LYS A 218 2.40 -1.49 -16.53
N ASN A 219 3.59 -1.19 -17.05
CA ASN A 219 4.30 -2.07 -17.97
C ASN A 219 4.81 -3.32 -17.25
N ASP A 220 5.32 -3.19 -16.01
CA ASP A 220 5.74 -4.33 -15.20
C ASP A 220 4.55 -5.30 -14.96
N VAL A 221 3.38 -4.75 -14.65
CA VAL A 221 2.16 -5.55 -14.44
C VAL A 221 1.67 -6.18 -15.74
N GLN A 222 1.66 -5.43 -16.84
CA GLN A 222 1.21 -5.92 -18.14
C GLN A 222 2.10 -7.07 -18.65
N ALA A 223 3.41 -6.96 -18.48
CA ALA A 223 4.34 -8.04 -18.82
C ALA A 223 4.03 -9.33 -18.03
N LYS A 224 3.73 -9.21 -16.73
CA LYS A 224 3.31 -10.37 -15.92
C LYS A 224 1.93 -10.92 -16.28
N LEU A 225 1.01 -10.06 -16.72
CA LEU A 225 -0.31 -10.48 -17.18
C LEU A 225 -0.21 -11.28 -18.48
N GLN A 226 0.59 -10.81 -19.44
CA GLN A 226 0.87 -11.54 -20.68
C GLN A 226 1.53 -12.90 -20.40
N GLU A 227 2.47 -12.96 -19.45
CA GLU A 227 3.08 -14.22 -19.01
C GLU A 227 2.04 -15.21 -18.47
N ILE A 228 1.05 -14.72 -17.69
CA ILE A 228 -0.04 -15.54 -17.15
C ILE A 228 -0.92 -16.08 -18.26
N HIS A 229 -1.40 -15.23 -19.17
CA HIS A 229 -2.26 -15.64 -20.28
C HIS A 229 -1.55 -16.65 -21.19
N ARG A 230 -0.26 -16.44 -21.48
CA ARG A 230 0.54 -17.38 -22.28
C ARG A 230 0.62 -18.75 -21.61
N LYS A 231 0.84 -18.80 -20.30
CA LYS A 231 0.90 -20.06 -19.54
C LYS A 231 -0.45 -20.77 -19.52
N GLN A 232 -1.56 -20.04 -19.36
CA GLN A 232 -2.90 -20.61 -19.43
C GLN A 232 -3.20 -21.21 -20.80
N ALA A 233 -2.86 -20.50 -21.89
CA ALA A 233 -3.03 -21.00 -23.25
C ALA A 233 -2.22 -22.28 -23.54
N GLN A 234 -0.97 -22.35 -23.05
CA GLN A 234 -0.12 -23.54 -23.18
C GLN A 234 -0.70 -24.75 -22.43
N VAL A 235 -1.25 -24.54 -21.23
CA VAL A 235 -1.90 -25.59 -20.44
C VAL A 235 -3.16 -26.08 -21.16
N GLN A 236 -4.00 -25.18 -21.66
CA GLN A 236 -5.20 -25.54 -22.43
C GLN A 236 -4.89 -26.33 -23.69
N ALA A 237 -3.87 -25.93 -24.47
CA ALA A 237 -3.42 -26.66 -25.64
C ALA A 237 -2.91 -28.07 -25.30
N SER A 238 -2.20 -28.21 -24.18
CA SER A 238 -1.71 -29.51 -23.68
C SER A 238 -2.87 -30.43 -23.28
N HIS A 239 -3.88 -29.91 -22.57
CA HIS A 239 -5.07 -30.68 -22.20
C HIS A 239 -5.91 -31.10 -23.41
N ALA A 240 -6.10 -30.21 -24.39
CA ALA A 240 -6.80 -30.55 -25.64
C ALA A 240 -6.09 -31.68 -26.40
N SER A 241 -4.77 -31.61 -26.51
CA SER A 241 -3.95 -32.62 -27.19
C SER A 241 -4.02 -34.00 -26.50
N ILE A 242 -4.07 -34.04 -25.17
CA ILE A 242 -4.22 -35.28 -24.39
C ILE A 242 -5.62 -35.87 -24.58
N SER A 243 -6.66 -35.04 -24.62
CA SER A 243 -8.04 -35.49 -24.81
C SER A 243 -8.25 -36.12 -26.20
N THR A 244 -7.74 -35.50 -27.26
CA THR A 244 -7.80 -36.03 -28.64
C THR A 244 -7.07 -37.37 -28.79
N ARG A 245 -5.93 -37.54 -28.09
CA ARG A 245 -5.17 -38.79 -28.13
C ARG A 245 -5.89 -39.94 -27.43
N ARG A 246 -6.69 -39.62 -26.41
CA ARG A 246 -7.47 -40.61 -25.64
C ARG A 246 -8.72 -41.07 -26.37
N SER A 247 -9.37 -40.20 -27.15
CA SER A 247 -10.53 -40.56 -27.97
C SER A 247 -10.17 -41.42 -29.18
N HIS A 248 -8.98 -41.26 -29.78
CA HIS A 248 -8.53 -42.16 -30.84
C HIS A 248 -8.13 -43.56 -30.35
N ALA A 249 -7.70 -43.71 -29.09
CA ALA A 249 -7.33 -45.02 -28.54
C ALA A 249 -8.54 -45.91 -28.17
N VAL A 250 -9.75 -45.35 -28.07
CA VAL A 250 -10.98 -46.08 -27.68
C VAL A 250 -11.83 -46.48 -28.92
N GLY A 251 -11.52 -45.95 -30.11
CA GLY A 251 -12.23 -46.25 -31.37
C GLY A 251 -11.70 -47.45 -32.16
N HIS A 252 -10.75 -48.20 -31.61
CA HIS A 252 -10.20 -49.43 -32.20
C HIS A 252 -10.32 -50.57 -31.19
N SER A 253 -11.54 -51.02 -30.94
CA SER A 253 -11.87 -52.30 -30.30
C SER A 253 -13.24 -52.73 -30.77
#